data_AF-A0A8J2Z2X0-F1
#
_entry.id   AF-A0A8J2Z2X0-F1
#
_cell.length_a   1.000
_cell.length_b   1.000
_cell.length_c   1.000
_cell.angle_alpha   90.00
_cell.angle_beta   90.00
_cell.angle_gamma   90.00
#
_symmetry.space_group_name_H-M   'P 1'
#
loop_
_entity.id
_entity.type
_entity.pdbx_description
1 polymer ?
#
loop_
_entity_poly.entity_id
_entity_poly.type
_entity_poly.pdbx_seq_one_letter_code
_entity_poly.pdbx_strand_id
1 'polypeptide(L)' 'MSLTDENQKARKKTSQLHISSELHLLYKSYCARAGKTLQEVTEKLINDLINASVYE' A
#
# COMPACT_ATOMS: atom_id res chain seq x y z
N MET A 1 16.36 -0.60 -35.83
CA MET A 1 17.08 -0.12 -34.64
C MET A 1 16.05 0.45 -33.69
N SER A 2 15.66 -0.34 -32.68
CA SER A 2 14.66 0.06 -31.70
C SER A 2 15.31 0.95 -30.66
N LEU A 3 14.86 2.21 -30.57
CA LEU A 3 15.00 3.00 -29.35
C LEU A 3 14.22 2.23 -28.27
N THR A 4 14.92 1.61 -27.35
CA THR A 4 14.32 0.89 -26.24
C THR A 4 13.67 1.90 -25.31
N ASP A 5 12.34 1.86 -25.30
CA ASP A 5 11.49 2.50 -24.31
C ASP A 5 11.63 1.76 -22.97
N GLU A 6 12.83 1.78 -22.37
CA GLU A 6 13.14 1.25 -21.04
C GLU A 6 12.50 2.07 -19.90
N ASN A 7 11.66 3.07 -20.22
CA ASN A 7 11.14 4.05 -19.25
C ASN A 7 9.63 3.97 -18.97
N GLN A 8 8.95 2.90 -19.38
CA GLN A 8 7.62 2.62 -18.83
C GLN A 8 7.70 1.80 -17.54
N LYS A 9 8.03 2.54 -16.46
CA LYS A 9 7.57 2.34 -15.08
C LYS A 9 7.54 0.89 -14.61
N ALA A 10 8.51 0.52 -13.78
CA ALA A 10 8.37 -0.56 -12.80
C ALA A 10 6.96 -0.54 -12.18
N ARG A 11 6.05 -1.39 -12.66
CA ARG A 11 4.69 -1.51 -12.13
C ARG A 11 4.84 -1.99 -10.69
N LYS A 12 4.61 -1.12 -9.70
CA LYS A 12 4.37 -1.55 -8.31
C LYS A 12 3.33 -2.67 -8.38
N LYS A 13 3.68 -3.88 -7.93
CA LYS A 13 2.74 -5.00 -7.88
C LYS A 13 1.59 -4.62 -6.95
N THR A 14 0.45 -4.25 -7.52
CA THR A 14 -0.77 -3.99 -6.75
C THR A 14 -1.40 -5.34 -6.41
N SER A 15 -1.24 -5.78 -5.17
CA SER A 15 -1.92 -6.97 -4.64
C SER A 15 -3.28 -6.57 -4.08
N GLN A 16 -4.32 -7.36 -4.36
CA GLN A 16 -5.62 -7.20 -3.73
C GLN A 16 -5.61 -7.85 -2.34
N LEU A 17 -6.05 -7.12 -1.32
CA LEU A 17 -6.14 -7.60 0.05
C LEU A 17 -7.62 -7.72 0.44
N HIS A 18 -8.03 -8.91 0.89
CA HIS A 18 -9.38 -9.11 1.42
C HIS A 18 -9.36 -8.91 2.93
N ILE A 19 -10.15 -7.96 3.42
CA ILE A 19 -10.34 -7.65 4.84
C ILE A 19 -11.83 -7.61 5.17
N SER A 20 -12.17 -7.69 6.47
CA SER A 20 -13.56 -7.56 6.90
C SER A 20 -14.12 -6.17 6.57
N SER A 21 -15.43 -6.10 6.32
CA SER A 21 -16.11 -4.85 6.00
C SER A 21 -16.03 -3.82 7.12
N GLU A 22 -16.06 -4.28 8.38
CA GLU A 22 -15.89 -3.43 9.56
C GLU A 22 -14.51 -2.78 9.58
N LEU A 23 -13.45 -3.58 9.37
CA LEU A 23 -12.08 -3.08 9.33
C LEU A 23 -11.88 -2.08 8.18
N HIS A 24 -12.45 -2.37 7.01
CA HIS A 24 -12.42 -1.47 5.86
C HIS A 24 -13.06 -0.10 6.18
N LEU A 25 -14.23 -0.08 6.83
CA LEU A 25 -14.91 1.16 7.21
C LEU A 25 -14.08 1.98 8.20
N LEU A 26 -13.48 1.34 9.21
CA LEU A 26 -12.62 2.00 10.18
C LEU A 26 -11.42 2.67 9.50
N TYR A 27 -10.71 1.93 8.63
CA TYR A 27 -9.57 2.48 7.90
C TYR A 27 -9.97 3.59 6.93
N LYS A 28 -11.13 3.48 6.27
CA LYS A 28 -11.65 4.54 5.39
C LYS A 28 -11.89 5.84 6.15
N SER A 29 -12.50 5.77 7.33
CA SER A 29 -12.73 6.92 8.22
C SER A 29 -11.42 7.51 8.75
N TYR A 30 -10.42 6.69 9.03
CA TYR A 30 -9.07 7.16 9.39
C TYR A 30 -8.40 7.90 8.22
N CYS A 31 -8.42 7.30 7.02
CA CYS A 31 -7.84 7.86 5.81
C CYS A 31 -8.41 9.25 5.47
N ALA A 32 -9.75 9.39 5.57
CA ALA A 32 -10.43 10.67 5.34
C ALA A 32 -9.96 11.78 6.29
N ARG A 33 -9.74 11.45 7.58
CA ARG A 33 -9.25 12.41 8.57
C ARG A 33 -7.77 12.76 8.39
N ALA A 34 -6.98 11.78 7.96
CA ALA A 34 -5.54 11.96 7.76
C ALA A 34 -5.18 12.61 6.41
N GLY A 35 -6.15 12.79 5.51
CA GLY A 35 -5.89 13.25 4.14
C GLY A 35 -5.04 12.27 3.32
N LYS A 36 -5.12 10.98 3.64
CA LYS A 36 -4.32 9.90 3.02
C LYS A 36 -5.21 8.92 2.29
N THR A 37 -4.64 8.23 1.31
CA THR A 37 -5.32 7.10 0.65
C THR A 37 -5.21 5.83 1.49
N LEU A 38 -6.18 4.92 1.30
CA LEU A 38 -6.14 3.56 1.87
C LEU A 38 -4.84 2.83 1.50
N GLN A 39 -4.33 3.05 0.28
CA GLN A 39 -3.09 2.45 -0.18
C GLN A 39 -1.90 2.93 0.67
N GLU A 40 -1.72 4.25 0.84
CA GLU A 40 -0.60 4.79 1.62
C GLU A 40 -0.60 4.31 3.09
N VAL A 41 -1.80 4.24 3.69
CA VAL A 41 -1.95 3.74 5.05
C VAL A 41 -1.62 2.25 5.13
N THR A 42 -2.03 1.47 4.12
CA THR A 42 -1.74 0.03 4.04
C THR A 42 -0.26 -0.25 3.78
N GLU A 43 0.37 0.48 2.85
CA GLU A 43 1.81 0.38 2.56
C GLU A 43 2.64 0.70 3.82
N LYS A 44 2.25 1.74 4.58
CA LYS A 44 2.91 2.06 5.84
C LYS A 44 2.77 0.93 6.86
N LEU A 45 1.55 0.42 7.06
CA LEU A 45 1.28 -0.65 8.01
C LEU A 45 2.10 -1.90 7.67
N ILE A 46 2.16 -2.30 6.40
CA ILE A 46 2.94 -3.45 5.95
C ILE A 46 4.43 -3.24 6.25
N ASN A 47 4.98 -2.05 5.96
CA ASN A 47 6.37 -1.75 6.25
C ASN A 47 6.67 -1.75 7.75
N ASP A 48 5.79 -1.18 8.57
CA ASP A 48 5.93 -1.16 10.03
C ASP A 48 5.94 -2.60 10.58
N LEU A 49 5.08 -3.48 10.05
CA LEU A 49 5.05 -4.90 10.41
C LEU A 49 6.31 -5.65 9.98
N ILE A 50 6.78 -5.46 8.73
CA ILE A 50 8.02 -6.08 8.25
C ILE A 50 9.20 -5.63 9.11
N ASN A 51 9.30 -4.34 9.41
CA ASN A 51 10.37 -3.81 10.25
C ASN A 51 10.29 -4.37 11.67
N ALA A 52 9.09 -4.47 12.25
CA ALA A 52 8.91 -5.10 13.56
C ALA A 52 9.34 -6.57 13.58
N SER A 53 9.16 -7.31 12.49
CA SER A 53 9.59 -8.71 12.36
C SER A 53 11.08 -8.91 12.07
N VAL A 54 11.83 -7.86 11.70
CA VAL A 54 13.27 -7.95 11.39
C VAL A 54 14.15 -7.62 12.60
N TYR A 55 13.61 -6.92 13.60
CA TYR A 55 14.35 -6.47 14.78
C TYR A 55 13.97 -7.23 16.07
N GLU A 56 13.71 -8.53 15.96
CA GLU A 56 13.88 -9.45 17.11
C GLU A 56 15.36 -9.72 17.39
#